data_AF-A9IK18-F1
#
_entry.id   AF-A9IK18-F1
#
_cell.length_a   1.000
_cell.length_b   1.000
_cell.length_c   1.000
_cell.angle_alpha   90.00
_cell.angle_beta   90.00
_cell.angle_gamma   90.00
#
_symmetry.space_group_name_H-M   'P 1'
#
loop_
_entity.id
_entity.type
_entity.pdbx_description
1 polymer ?
#
loop_
_entity_poly.entity_id
_entity_poly.type
_entity_poly.pdbx_seq_one_letter_code
_entity_poly.pdbx_strand_id
1 'polypeptide(L)'
;MLRLILLGLLPLGLAACAQWPGSVQGWRAGGAPAGHYDFNWQLSGDPSVAPLQVFSGAGRTWLQFAPGRIPPALFAQTPSGLQPLSYTLQEPYLIVDGIWPALVLQGGRHVARVERQAALPVSAPAAPPASTAAGRGGVPIVEPPGAAPLSSAPALPAPHTPLTRDDTPSRFRAGAPDATLRAVLARWAAEAGWSFEPQHWAVDADIPLAGSADFPADFKAAVRGLLASTELADRPVQPCFYANKVLRVVPFAQACDRSATSGARP
;
A
#
# COMPACT_ATOMS: atom_id res chain seq x y z
N MET A 1 -31.37 76.71 -25.38
CA MET A 1 -31.95 77.08 -24.07
C MET A 1 -32.54 75.82 -23.43
N LEU A 2 -32.51 75.69 -22.09
CA LEU A 2 -33.02 74.57 -21.25
C LEU A 2 -32.39 73.17 -21.51
N ARG A 3 -31.83 72.37 -20.59
CA ARG A 3 -31.99 72.02 -19.14
C ARG A 3 -33.08 70.99 -18.76
N LEU A 4 -32.64 69.93 -18.03
CA LEU A 4 -33.34 69.00 -17.08
C LEU A 4 -34.31 67.96 -17.69
N ILE A 5 -34.60 66.73 -17.17
CA ILE A 5 -34.24 65.90 -15.96
C ILE A 5 -33.98 64.42 -16.43
N LEU A 6 -32.90 63.71 -16.05
CA LEU A 6 -32.70 62.66 -14.99
C LEU A 6 -33.66 61.42 -14.92
N LEU A 7 -33.09 60.27 -14.49
CA LEU A 7 -33.65 58.92 -14.18
C LEU A 7 -33.94 57.93 -15.34
N GLY A 8 -33.30 56.75 -15.25
CA GLY A 8 -33.56 55.54 -16.06
C GLY A 8 -32.54 54.43 -15.75
N LEU A 9 -32.97 53.37 -15.05
CA LEU A 9 -32.12 52.30 -14.50
C LEU A 9 -31.39 51.44 -15.55
N LEU A 10 -30.21 50.91 -15.14
CA LEU A 10 -29.61 49.68 -15.67
C LEU A 10 -30.59 48.51 -15.53
N PRO A 11 -30.65 47.55 -16.47
CA PRO A 11 -29.88 46.32 -16.22
C PRO A 11 -29.32 45.58 -17.46
N LEU A 12 -28.26 44.82 -17.17
CA LEU A 12 -27.84 43.52 -17.70
C LEU A 12 -28.30 43.08 -19.12
N GLY A 13 -27.30 42.85 -19.98
CA GLY A 13 -27.44 42.15 -21.26
C GLY A 13 -26.16 41.40 -21.70
N LEU A 14 -25.41 40.81 -20.75
CA LEU A 14 -24.19 40.03 -21.05
C LEU A 14 -24.54 38.66 -21.65
N ALA A 15 -24.94 38.66 -22.93
CA ALA A 15 -24.98 37.45 -23.76
C ALA A 15 -23.60 37.22 -24.41
N ALA A 16 -22.62 36.80 -23.61
CA ALA A 16 -21.33 36.32 -24.10
C ALA A 16 -21.24 34.81 -23.85
N CYS A 17 -21.21 34.02 -24.93
CA CYS A 17 -21.22 32.57 -24.86
C CYS A 17 -20.04 32.03 -24.05
N ALA A 18 -20.34 31.12 -23.11
CA ALA A 18 -19.34 30.41 -22.33
C ALA A 18 -18.60 29.36 -23.18
N GLN A 19 -17.70 29.82 -24.05
CA GLN A 19 -16.63 28.98 -24.59
C GLN A 19 -15.44 29.04 -23.64
N TRP A 20 -15.52 28.28 -22.54
CA TRP A 20 -14.34 28.03 -21.71
C TRP A 20 -13.45 27.06 -22.51
N PRO A 21 -12.21 27.43 -22.90
CA PRO A 21 -11.21 26.44 -23.27
C PRO A 21 -10.78 25.73 -21.99
N GLY A 22 -11.66 24.86 -21.49
CA GLY A 22 -11.47 23.94 -20.39
C GLY A 22 -10.48 22.86 -20.79
N SER A 23 -9.27 23.27 -21.20
CA SER A 23 -8.08 22.48 -20.99
C SER A 23 -7.89 22.39 -19.48
N VAL A 24 -8.66 21.47 -18.88
CA VAL A 24 -8.16 20.74 -17.73
C VAL A 24 -6.81 20.20 -18.18
N GLN A 25 -5.76 20.87 -17.73
CA GLN A 25 -4.43 20.29 -17.64
C GLN A 25 -4.51 19.30 -16.47
N GLY A 26 -5.36 18.28 -16.67
CA GLY A 26 -5.35 17.05 -15.91
C GLY A 26 -3.91 16.60 -15.90
N TRP A 27 -3.42 16.34 -14.69
CA TRP A 27 -2.00 16.33 -14.39
C TRP A 27 -1.25 15.60 -15.48
N ARG A 28 -0.43 16.33 -16.25
CA ARG A 28 0.55 15.65 -17.09
C ARG A 28 1.36 14.81 -16.11
N ALA A 29 1.31 13.49 -16.28
CA ALA A 29 2.25 12.56 -15.69
C ALA A 29 3.64 12.82 -16.33
N GLY A 30 4.18 14.01 -16.05
CA GLY A 30 5.33 14.58 -16.69
C GLY A 30 6.58 14.16 -15.95
N GLY A 31 7.18 13.06 -16.38
CA GLY A 31 8.54 12.69 -15.97
C GLY A 31 8.89 11.22 -16.12
N ALA A 32 7.89 10.33 -16.07
CA ALA A 32 8.10 8.88 -16.06
C ALA A 32 7.46 8.23 -17.32
N PRO A 33 8.25 7.78 -18.32
CA PRO A 33 7.72 7.22 -19.57
C PRO A 33 7.14 5.81 -19.36
N ALA A 34 6.05 5.45 -20.03
CA ALA A 34 5.46 4.12 -19.89
C ALA A 34 6.49 3.01 -20.22
N GLY A 35 6.74 2.11 -19.27
CA GLY A 35 7.79 1.10 -19.37
C GLY A 35 7.84 0.19 -18.13
N HIS A 36 8.77 -0.77 -18.12
CA HIS A 36 8.99 -1.63 -16.97
C HIS A 36 9.70 -0.87 -15.86
N TYR A 37 9.15 -0.92 -14.65
CA TYR A 37 9.67 -0.22 -13.47
C TYR A 37 10.12 -1.21 -12.38
N ASP A 38 11.22 -0.88 -11.73
CA ASP A 38 11.79 -1.57 -10.58
C ASP A 38 11.68 -0.67 -9.34
N PHE A 39 10.91 -1.16 -8.36
CA PHE A 39 10.61 -0.55 -7.07
C PHE A 39 11.38 -1.20 -5.90
N ASN A 40 12.32 -2.12 -6.19
CA ASN A 40 13.03 -2.90 -5.19
C ASN A 40 14.18 -2.08 -4.55
N TRP A 41 13.78 -1.05 -3.80
CA TRP A 41 14.66 -0.07 -3.18
C TRP A 41 14.44 -0.04 -1.66
N GLN A 42 15.53 -0.08 -0.92
CA GLN A 42 15.55 0.06 0.52
C GLN A 42 15.96 1.49 0.89
N LEU A 43 15.12 2.14 1.71
CA LEU A 43 15.38 3.48 2.24
C LEU A 43 15.81 3.36 3.70
N SER A 44 16.81 4.15 4.11
CA SER A 44 17.28 4.21 5.50
C SER A 44 17.87 5.59 5.85
N GLY A 45 18.10 5.84 7.14
CA GLY A 45 18.61 7.11 7.64
C GLY A 45 17.50 8.11 7.98
N ASP A 46 17.78 9.40 7.81
CA ASP A 46 16.94 10.47 8.34
C ASP A 46 15.73 10.80 7.43
N PRO A 47 14.49 10.68 7.92
CA PRO A 47 13.28 10.95 7.14
C PRO A 47 13.12 12.42 6.74
N SER A 48 13.96 13.34 7.25
CA SER A 48 13.96 14.75 6.85
C SER A 48 14.56 14.99 5.47
N VAL A 49 15.45 14.10 5.01
CA VAL A 49 16.10 14.17 3.69
C VAL A 49 15.87 12.93 2.82
N ALA A 50 15.26 11.87 3.38
CA ALA A 50 14.82 10.72 2.60
C ALA A 50 13.69 11.10 1.61
N PRO A 51 13.68 10.51 0.40
CA PRO A 51 12.51 10.51 -0.46
C PRO A 51 11.39 9.66 0.15
N LEU A 52 10.14 9.90 -0.27
CA LEU A 52 8.97 9.10 0.08
C LEU A 52 8.94 7.76 -0.66
N GLN A 53 9.40 7.76 -1.91
CA GLN A 53 9.41 6.59 -2.79
C GLN A 53 10.57 6.70 -3.78
N VAL A 54 11.18 5.57 -4.14
CA VAL A 54 12.19 5.50 -5.20
C VAL A 54 11.83 4.37 -6.16
N PHE A 55 12.01 4.62 -7.45
CA PHE A 55 11.86 3.62 -8.49
C PHE A 55 12.79 3.91 -9.67
N SER A 56 12.96 2.93 -10.55
CA SER A 56 13.81 3.04 -11.74
C SER A 56 13.26 2.29 -12.93
N GLY A 57 13.75 2.60 -14.12
CA GLY A 57 13.18 2.17 -15.39
C GLY A 57 13.70 3.08 -16.51
N ALA A 58 13.63 2.63 -17.77
CA ALA A 58 14.09 3.41 -18.93
C ALA A 58 15.49 4.07 -18.77
N GLY A 59 16.41 3.46 -18.01
CA GLY A 59 17.76 3.98 -17.75
C GLY A 59 17.86 5.14 -16.75
N ARG A 60 16.79 5.45 -16.01
CA ARG A 60 16.73 6.53 -15.00
C ARG A 60 16.29 6.04 -13.62
N THR A 61 16.52 6.88 -12.62
CA THR A 61 16.03 6.72 -11.25
C THR A 61 15.20 7.94 -10.85
N TRP A 62 13.99 7.71 -10.33
CA TRP A 62 13.07 8.75 -9.84
C TRP A 62 12.97 8.66 -8.32
N LEU A 63 13.14 9.79 -7.65
CA LEU A 63 13.03 9.93 -6.20
C LEU A 63 11.90 10.92 -5.91
N GLN A 64 10.80 10.44 -5.32
CA GLN A 64 9.63 11.26 -4.99
C GLN A 64 9.82 11.93 -3.63
N PHE A 65 9.51 13.22 -3.52
CA PHE A 65 9.54 13.96 -2.26
C PHE A 65 8.17 14.52 -1.90
N ALA A 66 8.02 14.90 -0.62
CA ALA A 66 6.89 15.72 -0.20
C ALA A 66 6.96 17.11 -0.87
N PRO A 67 5.82 17.71 -1.28
CA PRO A 67 5.81 19.02 -1.92
C PRO A 67 6.39 20.10 -0.99
N GLY A 68 7.08 21.09 -1.57
CA GLY A 68 7.71 22.18 -0.80
C GLY A 68 8.98 21.79 -0.02
N ARG A 69 9.47 20.54 -0.15
CA ARG A 69 10.81 20.16 0.32
C ARG A 69 11.90 20.85 -0.50
N ILE A 70 12.93 21.34 0.17
CA ILE A 70 14.18 21.74 -0.49
C ILE A 70 14.92 20.47 -0.93
N PRO A 71 15.33 20.33 -2.21
CA PRO A 71 16.10 19.19 -2.67
C PRO A 71 17.43 19.01 -1.90
N PRO A 72 17.73 17.82 -1.36
CA PRO A 72 19.03 17.55 -0.73
C PRO A 72 20.15 17.44 -1.79
N ALA A 73 21.41 17.51 -1.36
CA ALA A 73 22.54 17.12 -2.19
C ALA A 73 22.51 15.59 -2.40
N LEU A 74 22.64 15.16 -3.66
CA LEU A 74 22.57 13.75 -4.05
C LEU A 74 23.94 13.24 -4.49
N PHE A 75 24.29 12.03 -4.03
CA PHE A 75 25.55 11.36 -4.35
C PHE A 75 25.31 9.90 -4.75
N ALA A 76 26.07 9.38 -5.71
CA ALA A 76 26.26 7.95 -5.91
C ALA A 76 27.30 7.43 -4.92
N GLN A 77 27.01 6.30 -4.29
CA GLN A 77 28.00 5.53 -3.51
C GLN A 77 28.77 4.62 -4.48
N THR A 78 30.01 5.00 -4.79
CA THR A 78 30.93 4.25 -5.66
C THR A 78 32.04 3.59 -4.83
N PRO A 79 32.79 2.60 -5.37
CA PRO A 79 33.97 2.05 -4.70
C PRO A 79 35.04 3.11 -4.37
N SER A 80 35.09 4.20 -5.15
CA SER A 80 36.00 5.33 -4.95
C SER A 80 35.49 6.36 -3.93
N GLY A 81 34.30 6.16 -3.35
CA GLY A 81 33.65 7.10 -2.42
C GLY A 81 32.35 7.70 -2.95
N LEU A 82 31.93 8.82 -2.35
CA LEU A 82 30.72 9.55 -2.76
C LEU A 82 30.99 10.44 -3.97
N GLN A 83 30.33 10.16 -5.08
CA GLN A 83 30.36 10.99 -6.29
C GLN A 83 29.08 11.85 -6.35
N PRO A 84 29.16 13.19 -6.41
CA PRO A 84 27.97 14.04 -6.55
C PRO A 84 27.26 13.78 -7.88
N LEU A 85 25.92 13.78 -7.85
CA LEU A 85 25.08 13.57 -9.03
C LEU A 85 24.28 14.83 -9.36
N SER A 86 24.24 15.17 -10.65
CA SER A 86 23.25 16.11 -11.19
C SER A 86 21.88 15.47 -11.24
N TYR A 87 20.83 16.29 -11.09
CA TYR A 87 19.44 15.84 -11.19
C TYR A 87 18.56 16.89 -11.86
N THR A 88 17.42 16.46 -12.39
CA THR A 88 16.34 17.35 -12.86
C THR A 88 15.21 17.31 -11.85
N LEU A 89 14.76 18.47 -11.37
CA LEU A 89 13.58 18.58 -10.52
C LEU A 89 12.32 18.69 -11.39
N GLN A 90 11.44 17.71 -11.29
CA GLN A 90 10.09 17.70 -11.89
C GLN A 90 9.09 17.36 -10.78
N GLU A 91 8.76 18.36 -9.94
CA GLU A 91 7.97 18.17 -8.71
C GLU A 91 6.72 17.29 -8.94
N PRO A 92 6.48 16.25 -8.12
CA PRO A 92 7.15 15.93 -6.85
C PRO A 92 8.43 15.08 -6.97
N TYR A 93 8.98 14.89 -8.18
CA TYR A 93 10.11 13.99 -8.44
C TYR A 93 11.44 14.73 -8.63
N LEU A 94 12.50 14.14 -8.09
CA LEU A 94 13.89 14.40 -8.44
C LEU A 94 14.35 13.24 -9.34
N ILE A 95 14.80 13.57 -10.55
CA ILE A 95 15.12 12.58 -11.59
C ILE A 95 16.63 12.58 -11.83
N VAL A 96 17.19 11.37 -11.83
CA VAL A 96 18.62 11.10 -11.95
C VAL A 96 18.83 10.22 -13.18
N ASP A 97 19.75 10.62 -14.06
CA ASP A 97 20.15 9.76 -15.17
C ASP A 97 21.02 8.61 -14.66
N GLY A 98 20.81 7.42 -15.22
CA GLY A 98 21.44 6.19 -14.78
C GLY A 98 20.67 5.40 -13.72
N ILE A 99 21.11 4.17 -13.56
CA ILE A 99 20.65 3.22 -12.55
C ILE A 99 21.81 2.99 -11.59
N TRP A 100 21.68 3.51 -10.37
CA TRP A 100 22.72 3.47 -9.35
C TRP A 100 22.40 2.38 -8.31
N PRO A 101 23.40 1.62 -7.82
CA PRO A 101 23.17 0.58 -6.82
C PRO A 101 22.90 1.16 -5.43
N ALA A 102 23.52 2.29 -5.10
CA ALA A 102 23.35 2.98 -3.84
C ALA A 102 23.50 4.50 -4.04
N LEU A 103 22.56 5.25 -3.47
CA LEU A 103 22.47 6.70 -3.47
C LEU A 103 22.47 7.22 -2.04
N VAL A 104 23.13 8.35 -1.82
CA VAL A 104 23.17 9.05 -0.53
C VAL A 104 22.60 10.45 -0.72
N LEU A 105 21.66 10.82 0.14
CA LEU A 105 21.02 12.13 0.16
C LEU A 105 21.43 12.86 1.43
N GLN A 106 21.95 14.08 1.30
CA GLN A 106 22.46 14.85 2.42
C GLN A 106 21.91 16.28 2.43
N GLY A 107 21.41 16.70 3.59
CA GLY A 107 20.93 18.07 3.84
C GLY A 107 21.44 18.55 5.21
N GLY A 108 22.45 19.43 5.19
CA GLY A 108 23.15 19.83 6.42
C GLY A 108 23.77 18.63 7.13
N ARG A 109 23.28 18.32 8.33
CA ARG A 109 23.69 17.15 9.14
C ARG A 109 22.85 15.89 8.91
N HIS A 110 21.75 15.99 8.16
CA HIS A 110 20.82 14.89 7.95
C HIS A 110 21.25 14.09 6.72
N VAL A 111 21.24 12.76 6.84
CA VAL A 111 21.67 11.83 5.78
C VAL A 111 20.64 10.71 5.64
N ALA A 112 20.23 10.43 4.41
CA ALA A 112 19.47 9.23 4.04
C ALA A 112 20.23 8.41 3.00
N ARG A 113 20.04 7.09 3.02
CA ARG A 113 20.53 6.16 2.00
C ARG A 113 19.36 5.52 1.27
N VAL A 114 19.57 5.28 -0.01
CA VAL A 114 18.66 4.61 -0.93
C VAL A 114 19.48 3.55 -1.66
N GLU A 115 19.22 2.28 -1.35
CA GLU A 115 19.99 1.14 -1.83
C GLU A 115 19.09 0.23 -2.67
N ARG A 116 19.55 -0.19 -3.85
CA ARG A 116 18.80 -1.17 -4.65
C ARG A 116 18.96 -2.54 -4.01
N GLN A 117 17.85 -3.16 -3.67
CA GLN A 117 17.84 -4.56 -3.28
C GLN A 117 18.02 -5.39 -4.56
N ALA A 118 19.19 -6.01 -4.70
CA ALA A 118 19.36 -7.04 -5.71
C ALA A 118 18.37 -8.17 -5.38
N ALA A 119 17.55 -8.57 -6.35
CA ALA A 119 16.81 -9.82 -6.23
C ALA A 119 17.84 -10.95 -6.04
N LEU A 120 17.80 -11.61 -4.88
CA LEU A 120 18.61 -12.80 -4.65
C LEU A 120 18.32 -13.78 -5.80
N PRO A 121 19.35 -14.34 -6.47
CA PRO A 121 19.09 -15.39 -7.44
C PRO A 121 18.39 -16.52 -6.70
N VAL A 122 17.14 -16.80 -7.07
CA VAL A 122 16.45 -18.01 -6.63
C VAL A 122 17.26 -19.18 -7.16
N SER A 123 18.08 -19.75 -6.27
CA SER A 123 18.61 -21.09 -6.45
C SER A 123 17.40 -22.00 -6.60
N ALA A 124 17.25 -22.59 -7.78
CA ALA A 124 16.18 -23.55 -8.04
C ALA A 124 16.16 -24.59 -6.91
N PRO A 125 14.98 -25.00 -6.40
CA PRO A 125 14.90 -25.87 -5.24
C PRO A 125 15.65 -27.17 -5.52
N ALA A 126 16.77 -27.35 -4.81
CA ALA A 126 17.52 -28.58 -4.86
C ALA A 126 16.61 -29.72 -4.38
N ALA A 127 16.43 -30.72 -5.24
CA ALA A 127 15.60 -31.88 -4.92
C ALA A 127 16.09 -32.53 -3.60
N PRO A 128 15.18 -32.99 -2.73
CA PRO A 128 15.57 -33.65 -1.50
C PRO A 128 16.42 -34.89 -1.81
N PRO A 129 17.46 -35.17 -1.00
CA PRO A 129 18.32 -36.32 -1.25
C PRO A 129 17.52 -37.62 -1.11
N ALA A 130 17.53 -38.44 -2.16
CA ALA A 130 16.94 -39.77 -2.13
C ALA A 130 17.76 -40.66 -1.18
N SER A 131 17.15 -41.09 -0.07
CA SER A 131 17.75 -42.10 0.81
C SER A 131 17.93 -43.42 0.06
N THR A 132 19.18 -43.82 -0.14
CA THR A 132 19.57 -45.11 -0.69
C THR A 132 19.19 -46.25 0.25
N ALA A 133 18.14 -47.00 -0.09
CA ALA A 133 17.85 -48.28 0.53
C ALA A 133 18.52 -49.42 -0.26
N ALA A 134 19.54 -50.04 0.32
CA ALA A 134 20.19 -51.24 -0.23
C ALA A 134 20.51 -52.23 0.91
N GLY A 135 19.92 -53.42 0.88
CA GLY A 135 20.20 -54.46 1.88
C GLY A 135 19.18 -55.60 1.90
N ARG A 136 19.54 -56.74 1.29
CA ARG A 136 18.89 -58.06 1.47
C ARG A 136 18.82 -58.40 2.97
N GLY A 137 17.85 -59.15 3.51
CA GLY A 137 16.96 -60.14 2.91
C GLY A 137 17.17 -61.49 3.58
N GLY A 138 16.19 -61.98 4.37
CA GLY A 138 16.29 -63.25 5.11
C GLY A 138 15.12 -63.48 6.07
N VAL A 139 14.45 -64.62 5.91
CA VAL A 139 13.39 -65.23 6.76
C VAL A 139 13.75 -66.75 6.88
N PRO A 140 13.16 -67.62 7.74
CA PRO A 140 11.87 -67.49 8.46
C PRO A 140 11.73 -68.18 9.88
N ILE A 141 10.51 -68.12 10.47
CA ILE A 141 9.85 -69.13 11.37
C ILE A 141 10.45 -69.29 12.82
N VAL A 142 9.70 -69.33 13.95
CA VAL A 142 8.54 -70.16 14.40
C VAL A 142 7.56 -69.38 15.32
N GLU A 143 6.30 -69.84 15.47
CA GLU A 143 5.18 -69.22 16.23
C GLU A 143 4.69 -70.09 17.45
N PRO A 144 3.56 -69.81 18.16
CA PRO A 144 3.50 -69.27 19.54
C PRO A 144 3.01 -70.31 20.60
N PRO A 145 2.61 -69.96 21.87
CA PRO A 145 1.32 -69.28 22.15
C PRO A 145 1.30 -68.30 23.36
N GLY A 146 0.29 -67.44 23.46
CA GLY A 146 -0.15 -66.86 24.75
C GLY A 146 -0.72 -65.43 24.75
N ALA A 147 -2.02 -65.30 25.06
CA ALA A 147 -2.71 -64.08 25.51
C ALA A 147 -2.81 -62.88 24.53
N ALA A 148 -3.84 -62.94 23.68
CA ALA A 148 -4.60 -61.78 23.20
C ALA A 148 -5.45 -61.17 24.38
N PRO A 149 -6.14 -60.00 24.27
CA PRO A 149 -6.63 -59.43 23.01
C PRO A 149 -6.75 -57.89 22.85
N LEU A 150 -7.20 -57.52 21.64
CA LEU A 150 -7.80 -56.23 21.21
C LEU A 150 -6.89 -55.01 21.03
N SER A 151 -6.42 -54.78 19.79
CA SER A 151 -6.51 -53.47 19.15
C SER A 151 -6.54 -53.57 17.62
N SER A 152 -7.74 -53.42 17.08
CA SER A 152 -8.17 -52.94 15.75
C SER A 152 -7.25 -53.06 14.51
N ALA A 153 -7.75 -53.78 13.50
CA ALA A 153 -7.21 -53.88 12.13
C ALA A 153 -7.59 -52.64 11.24
N PRO A 154 -7.05 -52.51 10.01
CA PRO A 154 -6.99 -51.23 9.29
C PRO A 154 -8.19 -50.93 8.38
N ALA A 155 -8.36 -49.65 8.02
CA ALA A 155 -9.35 -49.17 7.04
C ALA A 155 -8.69 -48.45 5.85
N LEU A 156 -9.31 -48.60 4.67
CA LEU A 156 -8.81 -48.13 3.37
C LEU A 156 -8.89 -46.59 3.21
N PRO A 157 -8.09 -45.98 2.32
CA PRO A 157 -8.30 -44.60 1.91
C PRO A 157 -9.58 -44.49 1.04
N ALA A 158 -10.61 -43.87 1.60
CA ALA A 158 -11.84 -43.46 0.89
C ALA A 158 -11.74 -41.96 0.50
N PRO A 159 -12.58 -41.48 -0.44
CA PRO A 159 -12.18 -40.40 -1.34
C PRO A 159 -12.17 -39.01 -0.69
N HIS A 160 -11.39 -38.13 -1.32
CA HIS A 160 -11.33 -36.68 -1.12
C HIS A 160 -12.75 -36.07 -1.07
N THR A 161 -13.21 -35.80 0.15
CA THR A 161 -14.34 -34.91 0.41
C THR A 161 -13.93 -33.49 0.00
N PRO A 162 -14.71 -32.75 -0.80
CA PRO A 162 -14.47 -31.33 -0.97
C PRO A 162 -14.58 -30.67 0.41
N LEU A 163 -13.61 -29.84 0.78
CA LEU A 163 -13.65 -29.10 2.05
C LEU A 163 -14.90 -28.22 2.06
N THR A 164 -15.92 -28.67 2.79
CA THR A 164 -17.08 -27.87 3.15
C THR A 164 -16.57 -26.62 3.83
N ARG A 165 -16.87 -25.46 3.24
CA ARG A 165 -16.61 -24.15 3.83
C ARG A 165 -17.42 -24.09 5.12
N ASP A 166 -16.75 -24.23 6.27
CA ASP A 166 -17.40 -24.15 7.59
C ASP A 166 -18.12 -22.81 7.73
N ASP A 167 -19.45 -22.86 7.77
CA ASP A 167 -20.33 -21.71 7.98
C ASP A 167 -20.36 -21.37 9.48
N THR A 168 -19.18 -21.04 9.99
CA THR A 168 -19.01 -20.38 11.30
C THR A 168 -19.44 -18.92 11.14
N PRO A 169 -20.17 -18.30 12.10
CA PRO A 169 -20.56 -16.89 12.01
C PRO A 169 -19.37 -16.03 11.59
N SER A 170 -19.53 -15.32 10.48
CA SER A 170 -18.45 -14.80 9.63
C SER A 170 -17.64 -13.69 10.31
N ARG A 171 -16.74 -14.09 11.19
CA ARG A 171 -15.72 -13.27 11.83
C ARG A 171 -14.84 -12.57 10.79
N PHE A 172 -14.63 -11.28 10.98
CA PHE A 172 -13.75 -10.50 10.13
C PHE A 172 -12.30 -10.73 10.55
N ARG A 173 -11.55 -11.51 9.75
CA ARG A 173 -10.11 -11.74 9.98
C ARG A 173 -9.27 -10.72 9.22
N ALA A 174 -8.34 -10.07 9.93
CA ALA A 174 -7.23 -9.31 9.36
C ALA A 174 -5.98 -10.21 9.39
N GLY A 175 -5.24 -10.30 8.29
CA GLY A 175 -4.08 -11.18 8.19
C GLY A 175 -3.79 -11.55 6.73
N ALA A 176 -2.83 -12.43 6.52
CA ALA A 176 -2.53 -12.97 5.19
C ALA A 176 -3.81 -13.51 4.51
N PRO A 177 -4.04 -13.21 3.22
CA PRO A 177 -3.08 -12.67 2.25
C PRO A 177 -2.92 -11.13 2.25
N ASP A 178 -3.66 -10.39 3.09
CA ASP A 178 -3.67 -8.93 3.04
C ASP A 178 -2.40 -8.33 3.67
N ALA A 179 -1.62 -7.57 2.89
CA ALA A 179 -0.38 -6.94 3.36
C ALA A 179 -0.59 -5.54 3.98
N THR A 180 -1.73 -4.88 3.72
CA THR A 180 -2.02 -3.52 4.20
C THR A 180 -3.42 -3.44 4.80
N LEU A 181 -3.64 -2.49 5.73
CA LEU A 181 -4.96 -2.25 6.31
C LEU A 181 -5.99 -1.88 5.23
N ARG A 182 -5.58 -1.18 4.17
CA ARG A 182 -6.46 -0.83 3.04
C ARG A 182 -6.93 -2.07 2.28
N ALA A 183 -6.07 -3.07 2.09
CA ALA A 183 -6.45 -4.35 1.46
C ALA A 183 -7.46 -5.11 2.32
N VAL A 184 -7.21 -5.24 3.63
CA VAL A 184 -8.15 -5.84 4.60
C VAL A 184 -9.52 -5.16 4.53
N LEU A 185 -9.54 -3.82 4.60
CA LEU A 185 -10.78 -3.04 4.58
C LEU A 185 -11.54 -3.13 3.25
N ALA A 186 -10.84 -3.16 2.11
CA ALA A 186 -11.46 -3.35 0.80
C ALA A 186 -12.14 -4.72 0.70
N ARG A 187 -11.46 -5.77 1.15
CA ARG A 187 -12.02 -7.12 1.20
C ARG A 187 -13.23 -7.21 2.13
N TRP A 188 -13.12 -6.73 3.37
CA TRP A 188 -14.23 -6.73 4.33
C TRP A 188 -15.42 -5.89 3.85
N ALA A 189 -15.17 -4.76 3.18
CA ALA A 189 -16.23 -3.93 2.63
C ALA A 189 -16.97 -4.65 1.50
N ALA A 190 -16.25 -5.33 0.60
CA ALA A 190 -16.86 -6.16 -0.43
C ALA A 190 -17.68 -7.33 0.16
N GLU A 191 -17.13 -8.02 1.17
CA GLU A 191 -17.82 -9.09 1.92
C GLU A 191 -19.11 -8.59 2.61
N ALA A 192 -19.10 -7.37 3.16
CA ALA A 192 -20.22 -6.78 3.89
C ALA A 192 -21.21 -5.95 3.03
N GLY A 193 -20.95 -5.80 1.72
CA GLY A 193 -21.75 -4.94 0.83
C GLY A 193 -21.64 -3.44 1.14
N TRP A 194 -20.44 -2.98 1.53
CA TRP A 194 -20.05 -1.58 1.71
C TRP A 194 -19.15 -1.10 0.57
N SER A 195 -19.25 0.17 0.19
CA SER A 195 -18.41 0.77 -0.84
C SER A 195 -17.15 1.38 -0.23
N PHE A 196 -15.98 0.82 -0.55
CA PHE A 196 -14.67 1.28 -0.11
C PHE A 196 -13.70 1.31 -1.30
N GLU A 197 -13.69 2.44 -2.00
CA GLU A 197 -12.83 2.68 -3.17
C GLU A 197 -11.51 3.36 -2.77
N PRO A 198 -10.48 3.38 -3.63
CA PRO A 198 -9.24 4.11 -3.36
C PRO A 198 -9.45 5.59 -3.01
N GLN A 199 -10.46 6.23 -3.60
CA GLN A 199 -10.87 7.62 -3.29
C GLN A 199 -11.49 7.81 -1.88
N HIS A 200 -11.86 6.72 -1.20
CA HIS A 200 -12.36 6.75 0.18
C HIS A 200 -11.25 6.52 1.21
N TRP A 201 -10.00 6.34 0.77
CA TRP A 201 -8.80 6.34 1.61
C TRP A 201 -8.17 7.73 1.56
N ALA A 202 -8.35 8.54 2.61
CA ALA A 202 -7.84 9.91 2.69
C ALA A 202 -6.51 10.02 3.45
N VAL A 203 -5.72 8.94 3.45
CA VAL A 203 -4.42 8.82 4.12
C VAL A 203 -3.36 8.66 3.03
N ASP A 204 -2.27 9.41 3.10
CA ASP A 204 -1.32 9.55 1.99
C ASP A 204 -0.45 8.31 1.72
N ALA A 205 -0.63 7.24 2.49
CA ALA A 205 0.10 5.97 2.36
C ALA A 205 -0.79 4.79 2.79
N ASP A 206 -0.45 3.59 2.30
CA ASP A 206 -0.93 2.34 2.89
C ASP A 206 -0.26 2.10 4.25
N ILE A 207 -1.06 1.73 5.25
CA ILE A 207 -0.53 1.29 6.55
C ILE A 207 -0.27 -0.23 6.44
N PRO A 208 0.96 -0.72 6.64
CA PRO A 208 1.27 -2.14 6.59
C PRO A 208 0.62 -2.89 7.75
N LEU A 209 0.20 -4.13 7.50
CA LEU A 209 -0.43 -4.96 8.53
C LEU A 209 0.66 -5.66 9.38
N ALA A 210 0.78 -5.26 10.66
CA ALA A 210 1.85 -5.74 11.55
C ALA A 210 1.64 -7.18 12.10
N GLY A 211 0.48 -7.81 11.84
CA GLY A 211 0.14 -9.14 12.35
C GLY A 211 -1.28 -9.57 11.97
N SER A 212 -1.70 -10.75 12.41
CA SER A 212 -3.08 -11.24 12.17
C SER A 212 -3.95 -11.10 13.42
N ALA A 213 -5.23 -10.77 13.23
CA ALA A 213 -6.23 -10.64 14.29
C ALA A 213 -7.63 -11.04 13.80
N ASP A 214 -8.45 -11.59 14.70
CA ASP A 214 -9.84 -11.98 14.44
C ASP A 214 -10.81 -11.02 15.15
N PHE A 215 -11.80 -10.50 14.42
CA PHE A 215 -12.77 -9.51 14.91
C PHE A 215 -14.23 -10.04 14.84
N PRO A 216 -15.17 -9.44 15.60
CA PRO A 216 -16.59 -9.81 15.55
C PRO A 216 -17.19 -9.71 14.15
N ALA A 217 -18.30 -10.43 13.90
CA ALA A 217 -18.99 -10.45 12.61
C ALA A 217 -19.78 -9.16 12.27
N ASP A 218 -19.85 -8.16 13.16
CA ASP A 218 -20.37 -6.83 12.79
C ASP A 218 -19.27 -6.02 12.08
N PHE A 219 -19.51 -5.70 10.81
CA PHE A 219 -18.57 -4.95 9.97
C PHE A 219 -18.12 -3.63 10.62
N LYS A 220 -19.06 -2.86 11.20
CA LYS A 220 -18.71 -1.57 11.79
C LYS A 220 -17.83 -1.75 13.03
N ALA A 221 -18.09 -2.76 13.87
CA ALA A 221 -17.29 -3.08 15.04
C ALA A 221 -15.91 -3.62 14.65
N ALA A 222 -15.83 -4.50 13.65
CA ALA A 222 -14.56 -5.02 13.14
C ALA A 222 -13.67 -3.89 12.59
N VAL A 223 -14.21 -3.02 11.72
CA VAL A 223 -13.49 -1.87 11.17
C VAL A 223 -13.03 -0.91 12.27
N ARG A 224 -13.88 -0.63 13.27
CA ARG A 224 -13.49 0.19 14.44
C ARG A 224 -12.37 -0.46 15.26
N GLY A 225 -12.47 -1.76 15.54
CA GLY A 225 -11.43 -2.50 16.27
C GLY A 225 -10.10 -2.55 15.53
N LEU A 226 -10.11 -2.76 14.21
CA LEU A 226 -8.90 -2.76 13.39
C LEU A 226 -8.25 -1.37 13.38
N LEU A 227 -9.02 -0.30 13.18
CA LEU A 227 -8.45 1.05 13.13
C LEU A 227 -8.05 1.59 14.51
N ALA A 228 -8.69 1.17 15.60
CA ALA A 228 -8.25 1.48 16.96
C ALA A 228 -6.83 0.94 17.24
N SER A 229 -6.42 -0.17 16.61
CA SER A 229 -5.03 -0.65 16.72
C SER A 229 -3.98 0.32 16.14
N THR A 230 -4.41 1.31 15.33
CA THR A 230 -3.54 2.37 14.79
C THR A 230 -3.40 3.58 15.70
N GLU A 231 -4.13 3.68 16.83
CA GLU A 231 -4.09 4.86 17.71
C GLU A 231 -2.72 5.10 18.34
N LEU A 232 -1.93 4.04 18.60
CA LEU A 232 -0.55 4.12 19.06
C LEU A 232 0.50 4.06 17.92
N ALA A 233 0.07 3.99 16.66
CA ALA A 233 0.96 4.03 15.51
C ALA A 233 1.34 5.46 15.15
N ASP A 234 2.40 5.61 14.34
CA ASP A 234 2.88 6.90 13.81
C ASP A 234 1.78 7.69 13.05
N ARG A 235 0.77 6.99 12.53
CA ARG A 235 -0.34 7.53 11.72
C ARG A 235 -1.68 6.96 12.18
N PRO A 236 -2.30 7.52 13.24
CA PRO A 236 -3.61 7.08 13.69
C PRO A 236 -4.69 7.49 12.69
N VAL A 237 -5.61 6.57 12.41
CA VAL A 237 -6.71 6.77 11.45
C VAL A 237 -8.05 6.36 12.05
N GLN A 238 -9.14 6.96 11.56
CA GLN A 238 -10.49 6.65 12.03
C GLN A 238 -11.46 6.32 10.87
N PRO A 239 -12.48 5.47 11.13
CA PRO A 239 -13.50 5.13 10.14
C PRO A 239 -14.68 6.10 10.19
N CYS A 240 -15.08 6.57 9.02
CA CYS A 240 -16.25 7.38 8.78
C CYS A 240 -17.27 6.55 7.98
N PHE A 241 -18.40 6.23 8.61
CA PHE A 241 -19.48 5.46 7.99
C PHE A 241 -20.62 6.38 7.57
N TYR A 242 -20.96 6.39 6.28
CA TYR A 242 -22.08 7.16 5.75
C TYR A 242 -23.34 6.31 5.59
N ALA A 243 -24.51 6.96 5.52
CA ALA A 243 -25.81 6.29 5.43
C ALA A 243 -25.99 5.46 4.13
N ASN A 244 -25.32 5.85 3.05
CA ASN A 244 -25.30 5.16 1.75
C ASN A 244 -24.33 3.97 1.69
N LYS A 245 -23.97 3.38 2.84
CA LYS A 245 -22.99 2.28 2.97
C LYS A 245 -21.59 2.58 2.40
N VAL A 246 -21.18 3.85 2.35
CA VAL A 246 -19.78 4.21 2.08
C VAL A 246 -18.98 4.16 3.38
N LEU A 247 -17.88 3.41 3.37
CA LEU A 247 -16.80 3.56 4.35
C LEU A 247 -15.78 4.52 3.78
N ARG A 248 -15.34 5.50 4.57
CA ARG A 248 -14.17 6.34 4.31
C ARG A 248 -13.23 6.27 5.49
N VAL A 249 -11.93 6.22 5.24
CA VAL A 249 -10.89 6.30 6.29
C VAL A 249 -10.18 7.64 6.17
N VAL A 250 -10.03 8.32 7.29
CA VAL A 250 -9.37 9.62 7.41
C VAL A 250 -8.33 9.58 8.53
N PRO A 251 -7.29 10.44 8.51
CA PRO A 251 -6.43 10.65 9.68
C PRO A 251 -7.27 10.99 10.92
N PHE A 252 -6.88 10.50 12.09
CA PHE A 252 -7.65 10.67 13.34
C PHE A 252 -7.92 12.14 13.69
N ALA A 253 -7.02 13.06 13.32
CA ALA A 253 -7.19 14.51 13.50
C ALA A 253 -8.19 15.18 12.53
N GLN A 254 -8.68 14.48 11.49
CA GLN A 254 -9.66 15.00 10.53
C GLN A 254 -11.08 14.56 10.88
N ALA A 255 -12.03 15.49 10.81
CA ALA A 255 -13.46 15.18 10.99
C ALA A 255 -14.02 14.34 9.83
N CYS A 256 -15.02 13.51 10.14
CA CYS A 256 -15.72 12.69 9.14
C CYS A 256 -16.62 13.49 8.19
N ASP A 257 -17.02 14.70 8.57
CA ASP A 257 -17.81 15.59 7.73
C ASP A 257 -16.89 16.54 6.94
N ARG A 258 -17.09 16.63 5.61
CA ARG A 258 -16.41 17.63 4.76
C ARG A 258 -17.13 18.99 4.77
N SER A 259 -18.39 19.03 5.20
CA SER A 259 -19.27 20.21 5.09
C SER A 259 -18.92 21.31 6.10
N ALA A 260 -18.35 20.94 7.25
CA ALA A 260 -18.04 21.86 8.33
C ALA A 260 -16.89 22.84 8.00
N THR A 261 -15.92 22.44 7.16
CA THR A 261 -14.70 23.22 6.90
C THR A 261 -14.92 24.33 5.85
N SER A 262 -16.00 24.31 5.08
CA SER A 262 -16.30 25.34 4.07
C SER A 262 -16.98 26.59 4.63
N GLY A 263 -17.34 26.62 5.92
CA GLY A 263 -18.13 27.69 6.54
C GLY A 263 -17.34 28.79 7.25
N ALA A 264 -16.01 28.65 7.38
CA ALA A 264 -15.17 29.60 8.11
C ALA A 264 -14.32 30.47 7.16
N ARG A 265 -14.86 31.63 6.78
CA ARG A 265 -14.08 32.74 6.19
C ARG A 265 -14.42 34.04 6.94
N PRO A 266 -13.43 34.81 7.40
CA PRO A 266 -13.65 36.13 8.01
C PRO A 266 -14.05 37.18 6.98
#